data_AF-A0A969FM50-F1
#
_entry.id   AF-A0A969FM50-F1
#
_cell.length_a   1.000
_cell.length_b   1.000
_cell.length_c   1.000
_cell.angle_alpha   90.00
_cell.angle_beta   90.00
_cell.angle_gamma   90.00
#
_symmetry.space_group_name_H-M   'P 1'
#
loop_
_entity.id
_entity.type
_entity.pdbx_description
1 polymer ?
#
loop_
_entity_poly.entity_id
_entity_poly.type
_entity_poly.pdbx_seq_one_letter_code
_entity_poly.pdbx_strand_id
1 'polypeptide(L)'
;TVMANPFRPGGCTAGYPAPDARDADITIVSSLLLDEGATDNVREDRLLFESGVYQLGTTKFEGIPIPHDRFNGNRFGINLIWVWNQAGIKVVHLGGGAAPLQFEQRVLIGRPDVLLLPIGGGDKAYTPTEALVVMRALNPRIVIPTHYQTTAADEDTCDIEPLSSFLELDDLQALEDQGDLVLRSASGSLNLTATALPGDDDPMQLYVLTPQGLPSASNLRISA
;
A
#
# COMPACT_ATOMS: atom_id res chain seq x y z
N THR A 1 -8.19 11.06 10.69
CA THR A 1 -7.65 10.63 9.39
C THR A 1 -6.32 9.96 9.60
N VAL A 2 -6.03 8.91 8.83
CA VAL A 2 -4.73 8.25 8.81
C VAL A 2 -4.02 8.64 7.52
N MET A 3 -2.80 9.18 7.61
CA MET A 3 -1.93 9.38 6.46
C MET A 3 -0.84 8.31 6.45
N ALA A 4 -0.68 7.61 5.33
CA ALA A 4 0.38 6.62 5.17
C ALA A 4 1.47 7.16 4.24
N ASN A 5 2.74 6.93 4.61
CA ASN A 5 3.92 7.11 3.78
C ASN A 5 3.99 8.46 3.03
N PRO A 6 3.96 9.60 3.75
CA PRO A 6 4.33 10.88 3.15
C PRO A 6 5.73 10.79 2.51
N PHE A 7 5.98 11.55 1.45
CA PHE A 7 7.21 11.45 0.65
C PHE A 7 7.77 12.82 0.27
N ARG A 8 9.04 12.86 -0.13
CA ARG A 8 9.65 14.00 -0.83
C ARG A 8 9.57 13.76 -2.34
N PRO A 9 9.06 14.71 -3.12
CA PRO A 9 9.04 14.59 -4.57
C PRO A 9 10.45 14.39 -5.13
N GLY A 10 10.60 13.34 -5.94
CA GLY A 10 11.83 13.00 -6.65
C GLY A 10 11.75 11.58 -7.24
N GLY A 11 12.54 11.30 -8.27
CA GLY A 11 12.51 9.99 -8.95
C GLY A 11 11.11 9.63 -9.41
N CYS A 12 10.60 8.51 -8.92
CA CYS A 12 9.25 8.03 -9.23
C CYS A 12 8.11 8.92 -8.72
N THR A 13 8.39 9.87 -7.84
CA THR A 13 7.39 10.81 -7.31
C THR A 13 7.58 12.26 -7.75
N ALA A 14 8.50 12.52 -8.69
CA ALA A 14 8.96 13.88 -9.04
C ALA A 14 7.84 14.88 -9.40
N GLY A 15 6.81 14.42 -10.12
CA GLY A 15 5.68 15.23 -10.58
C GLY A 15 4.56 15.37 -9.56
N TYR A 16 4.61 14.68 -8.42
CA TYR A 16 3.61 14.82 -7.36
C TYR A 16 3.93 15.99 -6.42
N PRO A 17 2.90 16.69 -5.89
CA PRO A 17 3.10 17.63 -4.80
C PRO A 17 3.53 16.88 -3.54
N ALA A 18 4.41 17.50 -2.76
CA ALA A 18 4.75 16.98 -1.45
C ALA A 18 3.48 16.92 -0.57
N PRO A 19 3.17 15.76 0.05
CA PRO A 19 2.05 15.65 0.97
C PRO A 19 2.30 16.49 2.24
N ASP A 20 1.26 17.19 2.68
CA ASP A 20 1.25 17.88 3.98
C ASP A 20 0.49 17.01 5.00
N ALA A 21 1.21 16.46 5.96
CA ALA A 21 0.67 15.55 6.96
C ALA A 21 0.32 16.23 8.28
N ARG A 22 0.50 17.56 8.40
CA ARG A 22 0.38 18.28 9.69
C ARG A 22 -1.03 18.23 10.28
N ASP A 23 -2.04 18.12 9.42
CA ASP A 23 -3.45 18.03 9.81
C ASP A 23 -3.95 16.58 9.95
N ALA A 24 -3.11 15.58 9.68
CA ALA A 24 -3.49 14.18 9.90
C ALA A 24 -3.66 13.90 11.40
N ASP A 25 -4.65 13.09 11.77
CA ASP A 25 -4.80 12.66 13.16
C ASP A 25 -3.67 11.70 13.55
N ILE A 26 -3.27 10.82 12.63
CA ILE A 26 -2.13 9.92 12.74
C ILE A 26 -1.43 9.80 11.40
N THR A 27 -0.10 9.76 11.44
CA THR A 27 0.75 9.45 10.30
C THR A 27 1.48 8.14 10.57
N ILE A 28 1.34 7.18 9.67
CA ILE A 28 2.06 5.91 9.69
C ILE A 28 3.14 5.93 8.61
N VAL A 29 4.33 5.47 8.95
CA VAL A 29 5.49 5.44 8.06
C VAL A 29 6.05 4.02 8.02
N SER A 30 6.14 3.45 6.82
CA SER A 30 6.65 2.09 6.61
C SER A 30 8.17 2.02 6.59
N SER A 31 8.86 3.03 6.08
CA SER A 31 10.33 3.13 6.14
C SER A 31 10.72 4.60 6.19
N LEU A 32 11.94 4.92 6.62
CA LEU A 32 12.42 6.32 6.64
C LEU A 32 13.10 6.75 5.32
N LEU A 33 12.83 6.04 4.22
CA LEU A 33 13.29 6.46 2.90
C LEU A 33 12.51 7.69 2.44
N LEU A 34 13.18 8.59 1.71
CA LEU A 34 12.62 9.91 1.38
C LEU A 34 11.36 9.83 0.51
N ASP A 35 11.23 8.83 -0.32
CA ASP A 35 10.14 8.64 -1.28
C ASP A 35 8.95 7.83 -0.71
N GLU A 36 9.01 7.39 0.54
CA GLU A 36 7.98 6.54 1.16
C GLU A 36 7.85 6.70 2.69
N GLY A 37 8.49 7.71 3.28
CA GLY A 37 8.34 8.05 4.69
C GLY A 37 9.08 9.29 5.14
N ALA A 38 8.98 10.36 4.34
CA ALA A 38 9.48 11.68 4.68
C ALA A 38 8.72 12.28 5.88
N THR A 39 9.46 12.72 6.90
CA THR A 39 8.87 13.23 8.14
C THR A 39 8.86 14.75 8.25
N ASP A 40 9.32 15.49 7.22
CA ASP A 40 9.47 16.95 7.23
C ASP A 40 8.18 17.71 7.56
N ASN A 41 7.05 17.23 7.07
CA ASN A 41 5.73 17.85 7.24
C ASN A 41 4.81 16.99 8.12
N VAL A 42 5.38 16.28 9.10
CA VAL A 42 4.65 15.41 10.01
C VAL A 42 4.76 15.95 11.44
N ARG A 43 3.68 15.81 12.21
CA ARG A 43 3.72 16.07 13.65
C ARG A 43 4.32 14.88 14.39
N GLU A 44 5.39 15.12 15.14
CA GLU A 44 6.09 14.07 15.92
C GLU A 44 5.16 13.35 16.91
N ASP A 45 4.24 14.05 17.55
CA ASP A 45 3.30 13.48 18.52
C ASP A 45 2.20 12.60 17.91
N ARG A 46 2.18 12.47 16.58
CA ARG A 46 1.19 11.71 15.80
C ARG A 46 1.84 10.73 14.81
N LEU A 47 3.16 10.55 14.90
CA LEU A 47 3.94 9.73 13.98
C LEU A 47 4.17 8.33 14.54
N LEU A 48 3.80 7.30 13.78
CA LEU A 48 4.12 5.89 14.05
C LEU A 48 5.07 5.38 12.96
N PHE A 49 6.27 4.94 13.36
CA PHE A 49 7.34 4.52 12.43
C PHE A 49 8.22 3.39 12.99
N GLU A 50 7.84 2.84 14.15
CA GLU A 50 8.52 1.70 14.77
C GLU A 50 7.57 0.49 14.79
N SER A 51 8.14 -0.71 14.83
CA SER A 51 7.35 -1.94 14.96
C SER A 51 6.72 -2.03 16.34
N GLY A 52 5.49 -2.54 16.42
CA GLY A 52 4.80 -2.75 17.69
C GLY A 52 3.30 -2.58 17.57
N VAL A 53 2.65 -2.60 18.73
CA VAL A 53 1.20 -2.37 18.85
C VAL A 53 0.96 -1.02 19.50
N TYR A 54 0.17 -0.18 18.83
CA TYR A 54 -0.17 1.16 19.27
C TYR A 54 -1.69 1.26 19.45
N GLN A 55 -2.13 1.64 20.65
CA GLN A 55 -3.54 1.88 20.95
C GLN A 55 -3.81 3.38 20.97
N LEU A 56 -4.61 3.87 20.03
CA LEU A 56 -4.93 5.28 19.87
C LEU A 56 -6.45 5.46 19.86
N GLY A 57 -6.98 5.88 21.02
CA GLY A 57 -8.43 5.89 21.23
C GLY A 57 -9.00 4.48 21.08
N THR A 58 -9.95 4.31 20.15
CA THR A 58 -10.58 3.01 19.84
C THR A 58 -9.87 2.25 18.72
N THR A 59 -8.88 2.86 18.05
CA THR A 59 -8.17 2.23 16.92
C THR A 59 -6.84 1.63 17.40
N LYS A 60 -6.65 0.35 17.09
CA LYS A 60 -5.39 -0.37 17.25
C LYS A 60 -4.63 -0.34 15.93
N PHE A 61 -3.38 0.09 15.96
CA PHE A 61 -2.41 -0.05 14.87
C PHE A 61 -1.36 -1.09 15.26
N GLU A 62 -0.94 -1.89 14.29
CA GLU A 62 0.11 -2.90 14.44
C GLU A 62 1.12 -2.75 13.32
N GLY A 63 2.37 -2.44 13.69
CA GLY A 63 3.51 -2.32 12.79
C GLY A 63 4.32 -3.61 12.81
N ILE A 64 4.29 -4.37 11.71
CA ILE A 64 4.93 -5.68 11.58
C ILE A 64 6.20 -5.52 10.73
N PRO A 65 7.40 -5.84 11.26
CA PRO A 65 8.64 -5.62 10.54
C PRO A 65 8.90 -6.73 9.51
N ILE A 66 9.30 -6.30 8.32
CA ILE A 66 9.87 -7.14 7.26
C ILE A 66 11.17 -6.50 6.76
N PRO A 67 12.15 -7.28 6.24
CA PRO A 67 13.25 -6.68 5.50
C PRO A 67 12.72 -5.85 4.33
N HIS A 68 13.27 -4.66 4.14
CA HIS A 68 12.83 -3.78 3.07
C HIS A 68 13.17 -4.37 1.70
N ASP A 69 14.34 -4.98 1.58
CA ASP A 69 14.87 -5.53 0.33
C ASP A 69 15.02 -7.06 0.34
N ARG A 70 15.39 -7.61 -0.83
CA ARG A 70 15.68 -9.03 -1.05
C ARG A 70 17.01 -9.48 -0.42
N PHE A 71 17.75 -8.57 0.21
CA PHE A 71 19.06 -8.76 0.81
C PHE A 71 19.00 -8.62 2.34
N ASN A 72 17.89 -9.03 2.95
CA ASN A 72 17.67 -9.02 4.40
C ASN A 72 17.72 -7.61 5.02
N GLY A 73 17.33 -6.59 4.25
CA GLY A 73 17.28 -5.20 4.70
C GLY A 73 18.65 -4.53 4.76
N ASN A 74 19.68 -5.15 4.20
CA ASN A 74 21.04 -4.64 4.27
C ASN A 74 21.26 -3.38 3.41
N ARG A 75 20.39 -3.11 2.42
CA ARG A 75 20.48 -1.92 1.57
C ARG A 75 19.52 -0.82 2.01
N PHE A 76 18.31 -1.18 2.41
CA PHE A 76 17.22 -0.22 2.68
C PHE A 76 16.61 -0.32 4.09
N GLY A 77 17.14 -1.21 4.93
CA GLY A 77 16.68 -1.37 6.31
C GLY A 77 15.42 -2.21 6.42
N ILE A 78 14.52 -1.78 7.31
CA ILE A 78 13.28 -2.48 7.63
C ILE A 78 12.09 -1.71 7.05
N ASN A 79 11.17 -2.45 6.44
CA ASN A 79 9.84 -1.97 6.09
C ASN A 79 8.83 -2.43 7.13
N LEU A 80 7.92 -1.55 7.55
CA LEU A 80 6.80 -1.87 8.41
C LEU A 80 5.54 -2.05 7.58
N ILE A 81 4.93 -3.24 7.72
CA ILE A 81 3.56 -3.48 7.31
C ILE A 81 2.66 -2.92 8.41
N TRP A 82 1.70 -2.07 8.03
CA TRP A 82 0.73 -1.51 8.96
C TRP A 82 -0.61 -2.23 8.85
N VAL A 83 -1.12 -2.69 9.99
CA VAL A 83 -2.45 -3.30 10.10
C VAL A 83 -3.28 -2.49 11.08
N TRP A 84 -4.49 -2.09 10.69
CA TRP A 84 -5.43 -1.45 11.59
C TRP A 84 -6.89 -1.74 11.21
N ASN A 85 -7.79 -1.50 12.16
CA ASN A 85 -9.23 -1.56 11.92
C ASN A 85 -9.83 -0.16 11.97
N GLN A 86 -10.53 0.23 10.91
CA GLN A 86 -11.22 1.51 10.83
C GLN A 86 -12.64 1.28 10.33
N ALA A 87 -13.64 1.74 11.09
CA ALA A 87 -15.06 1.58 10.75
C ALA A 87 -15.47 0.13 10.40
N GLY A 88 -14.91 -0.86 11.12
CA GLY A 88 -15.19 -2.28 10.88
C GLY A 88 -14.48 -2.88 9.66
N ILE A 89 -13.57 -2.15 9.03
CA ILE A 89 -12.76 -2.61 7.88
C ILE A 89 -11.32 -2.79 8.34
N LYS A 90 -10.76 -4.00 8.14
CA LYS A 90 -9.33 -4.26 8.36
C LYS A 90 -8.52 -3.81 7.15
N VAL A 91 -7.68 -2.81 7.37
CA VAL A 91 -6.77 -2.27 6.35
C VAL A 91 -5.36 -2.78 6.61
N VAL A 92 -4.69 -3.19 5.55
CA VAL A 92 -3.29 -3.60 5.55
C VAL A 92 -2.54 -2.78 4.52
N HIS A 93 -1.54 -2.03 4.96
CA HIS A 93 -0.64 -1.28 4.10
C HIS A 93 0.74 -1.96 4.13
N LEU A 94 1.15 -2.56 3.00
CA LEU A 94 2.41 -3.31 2.94
C LEU A 94 3.66 -2.44 2.87
N GLY A 95 3.51 -1.12 2.71
CA GLY A 95 4.63 -0.20 2.60
C GLY A 95 5.27 -0.28 1.22
N GLY A 96 6.60 -0.22 1.18
CA GLY A 96 7.39 -0.33 -0.04
C GLY A 96 8.28 -1.57 -0.09
N GLY A 97 8.02 -2.60 0.73
CA GLY A 97 8.94 -3.74 0.88
C GLY A 97 8.96 -4.75 -0.29
N ALA A 98 10.04 -5.52 -0.38
CA ALA A 98 10.29 -6.56 -1.39
C ALA A 98 10.54 -7.97 -0.81
N ALA A 99 10.79 -8.10 0.50
CA ALA A 99 11.10 -9.40 1.09
C ALA A 99 9.85 -10.30 1.17
N PRO A 100 9.93 -11.59 0.79
CA PRO A 100 8.80 -12.50 0.92
C PRO A 100 8.25 -12.59 2.35
N LEU A 101 6.92 -12.59 2.47
CA LEU A 101 6.24 -12.73 3.75
C LEU A 101 6.48 -14.11 4.38
N GLN A 102 7.06 -14.12 5.56
CA GLN A 102 7.22 -15.29 6.43
C GLN A 102 5.89 -15.71 7.03
N PHE A 103 5.83 -16.95 7.54
CA PHE A 103 4.61 -17.51 8.10
C PHE A 103 4.06 -16.66 9.26
N GLU A 104 4.92 -16.22 10.16
CA GLU A 104 4.57 -15.42 11.34
C GLU A 104 3.96 -14.09 10.93
N GLN A 105 4.53 -13.43 9.91
CA GLN A 105 4.00 -12.18 9.37
C GLN A 105 2.62 -12.39 8.75
N ARG A 106 2.41 -13.46 7.97
CA ARG A 106 1.09 -13.79 7.41
C ARG A 106 0.05 -14.05 8.51
N VAL A 107 0.43 -14.71 9.61
CA VAL A 107 -0.46 -14.94 10.76
C VAL A 107 -0.86 -13.63 11.43
N LEU A 108 0.09 -12.71 11.65
CA LEU A 108 -0.19 -11.41 12.27
C LEU A 108 -1.06 -10.52 11.38
N ILE A 109 -0.83 -10.51 10.06
CA ILE A 109 -1.64 -9.77 9.08
C ILE A 109 -3.06 -10.35 9.01
N GLY A 110 -3.16 -11.68 8.93
CA GLY A 110 -4.39 -12.40 8.62
C GLY A 110 -4.96 -12.03 7.25
N ARG A 111 -6.26 -12.27 7.05
CA ARG A 111 -6.97 -11.85 5.82
C ARG A 111 -7.30 -10.35 5.88
N PRO A 112 -6.84 -9.51 4.93
CA PRO A 112 -7.22 -8.10 4.82
C PRO A 112 -8.62 -7.94 4.21
N ASP A 113 -9.36 -6.93 4.66
CA ASP A 113 -10.51 -6.46 3.88
C ASP A 113 -10.02 -5.56 2.74
N VAL A 114 -9.04 -4.69 3.03
CA VAL A 114 -8.38 -3.83 2.05
C VAL A 114 -6.86 -3.99 2.17
N LEU A 115 -6.22 -4.35 1.06
CA LEU A 115 -4.77 -4.47 0.94
C LEU A 115 -4.22 -3.36 0.04
N LEU A 116 -3.36 -2.50 0.57
CA LEU A 116 -2.50 -1.62 -0.23
C LEU A 116 -1.18 -2.34 -0.51
N LEU A 117 -0.95 -2.67 -1.78
CA LEU A 117 0.09 -3.60 -2.23
C LEU A 117 1.07 -2.87 -3.16
N PRO A 118 2.37 -2.74 -2.83
CA PRO A 118 3.36 -2.23 -3.76
C PRO A 118 3.59 -3.26 -4.88
N ILE A 119 3.67 -2.80 -6.13
CA ILE A 119 3.75 -3.70 -7.31
C ILE A 119 4.85 -3.31 -8.33
N GLY A 120 5.55 -2.19 -8.14
CA GLY A 120 6.46 -1.64 -9.15
C GLY A 120 7.86 -2.27 -9.21
N GLY A 121 8.22 -3.17 -8.30
CA GLY A 121 9.52 -3.83 -8.36
C GLY A 121 10.71 -2.92 -8.03
N GLY A 122 11.73 -2.96 -8.90
CA GLY A 122 13.01 -2.32 -8.63
C GLY A 122 13.78 -2.97 -7.48
N ASP A 123 14.75 -2.22 -6.95
CA ASP A 123 15.67 -2.72 -5.93
C ASP A 123 15.04 -3.02 -4.57
N LYS A 124 13.89 -2.39 -4.27
CA LYS A 124 13.36 -2.29 -2.91
C LYS A 124 11.88 -2.59 -2.73
N ALA A 125 11.07 -2.67 -3.79
CA ALA A 125 9.65 -3.07 -3.71
C ALA A 125 9.39 -4.42 -4.41
N TYR A 126 8.27 -5.07 -4.09
CA TYR A 126 7.84 -6.29 -4.79
C TYR A 126 7.71 -6.06 -6.28
N THR A 127 8.26 -6.97 -7.09
CA THR A 127 7.96 -7.03 -8.52
C THR A 127 6.49 -7.37 -8.74
N PRO A 128 5.94 -7.15 -9.95
CA PRO A 128 4.57 -7.53 -10.25
C PRO A 128 4.25 -9.00 -9.90
N THR A 129 5.15 -9.92 -10.24
CA THR A 129 4.99 -11.35 -9.94
C THR A 129 5.05 -11.65 -8.44
N GLU A 130 5.99 -11.04 -7.70
CA GLU A 130 6.09 -11.21 -6.25
C GLU A 130 4.84 -10.66 -5.54
N ALA A 131 4.34 -9.51 -6.00
CA ALA A 131 3.13 -8.91 -5.47
C ALA A 131 1.91 -9.81 -5.69
N LEU A 132 1.80 -10.49 -6.84
CA LEU A 132 0.75 -11.47 -7.10
C LEU A 132 0.81 -12.66 -6.14
N VAL A 133 2.02 -13.14 -5.81
CA VAL A 133 2.21 -14.19 -4.79
C VAL A 133 1.73 -13.72 -3.42
N VAL A 134 2.07 -12.49 -3.02
CA VAL A 134 1.61 -11.88 -1.76
C VAL A 134 0.10 -11.72 -1.73
N MET A 135 -0.49 -11.23 -2.83
CA MET A 135 -1.94 -11.07 -2.99
C MET A 135 -2.66 -12.39 -2.78
N ARG A 136 -2.22 -13.46 -3.45
CA ARG A 136 -2.79 -14.81 -3.30
C ARG A 136 -2.62 -15.35 -1.88
N ALA A 137 -1.46 -15.13 -1.26
CA ALA A 137 -1.17 -15.62 0.09
C ALA A 137 -2.03 -14.95 1.18
N LEU A 138 -2.37 -13.67 1.01
CA LEU A 138 -3.19 -12.92 1.97
C LEU A 138 -4.70 -13.00 1.68
N ASN A 139 -5.09 -13.37 0.45
CA ASN A 139 -6.47 -13.53 -0.01
C ASN A 139 -7.40 -12.35 0.39
N PRO A 140 -7.04 -11.09 0.10
CA PRO A 140 -7.82 -9.93 0.52
C PRO A 140 -9.17 -9.84 -0.20
N ARG A 141 -10.15 -9.11 0.37
CA ARG A 141 -11.40 -8.79 -0.35
C ARG A 141 -11.16 -7.74 -1.44
N ILE A 142 -10.40 -6.69 -1.09
CA ILE A 142 -10.06 -5.58 -1.98
C ILE A 142 -8.54 -5.41 -2.04
N VAL A 143 -8.00 -5.23 -3.24
CA VAL A 143 -6.61 -4.87 -3.51
C VAL A 143 -6.55 -3.48 -4.13
N ILE A 144 -5.66 -2.64 -3.63
CA ILE A 144 -5.30 -1.35 -4.22
C ILE A 144 -3.81 -1.41 -4.53
N PRO A 145 -3.41 -1.51 -5.81
CA PRO A 145 -2.01 -1.43 -6.19
C PRO A 145 -1.43 -0.06 -5.83
N THR A 146 -0.18 -0.04 -5.41
CA THR A 146 0.59 1.14 -5.02
C THR A 146 2.03 1.01 -5.54
N HIS A 147 2.84 2.07 -5.39
CA HIS A 147 4.27 2.04 -5.68
C HIS A 147 4.60 1.48 -7.08
N TYR A 148 3.91 1.97 -8.12
CA TYR A 148 4.19 1.69 -9.53
C TYR A 148 4.47 2.98 -10.28
N GLN A 149 5.10 2.86 -11.46
CA GLN A 149 5.45 3.99 -12.29
C GLN A 149 4.20 4.69 -12.81
N THR A 150 4.17 6.01 -12.68
CA THR A 150 3.10 6.85 -13.22
C THR A 150 3.67 7.91 -14.13
N THR A 151 2.81 8.66 -14.81
CA THR A 151 3.21 9.82 -15.63
C THR A 151 3.83 10.96 -14.82
N ALA A 152 3.81 10.88 -13.49
CA ALA A 152 4.48 11.81 -12.60
C ALA A 152 5.97 11.48 -12.38
N ALA A 153 6.40 10.27 -12.74
CA ALA A 153 7.77 9.84 -12.55
C ALA A 153 8.73 10.64 -13.46
N ASP A 154 9.93 10.90 -12.95
CA ASP A 154 11.07 11.27 -13.78
C ASP A 154 11.62 10.01 -14.46
N GLU A 155 11.51 9.93 -15.78
CA GLU A 155 11.90 8.76 -16.58
C GLU A 155 13.41 8.43 -16.46
N ASP A 156 14.26 9.43 -16.19
CA ASP A 156 15.71 9.23 -16.10
C ASP A 156 16.14 8.66 -14.74
N THR A 157 15.31 8.82 -13.71
CA THR A 157 15.69 8.50 -12.32
C THR A 157 14.71 7.57 -11.59
N CYS A 158 13.61 7.19 -12.25
CA CYS A 158 12.66 6.22 -11.72
C CYS A 158 12.92 4.81 -12.26
N ASP A 159 13.14 3.85 -11.35
CA ASP A 159 13.44 2.44 -11.65
C ASP A 159 12.39 1.50 -11.06
N ILE A 160 11.12 1.74 -11.40
CA ILE A 160 10.01 0.85 -11.08
C ILE A 160 9.13 0.67 -12.32
N GLU A 161 8.38 -0.43 -12.34
CA GLU A 161 7.51 -0.85 -13.42
C GLU A 161 6.14 -0.14 -13.37
N PRO A 162 5.49 0.06 -14.53
CA PRO A 162 4.14 0.60 -14.61
C PRO A 162 3.09 -0.41 -14.14
N LEU A 163 1.88 0.09 -13.86
CA LEU A 163 0.72 -0.74 -13.51
C LEU A 163 0.42 -1.83 -14.55
N SER A 164 0.66 -1.56 -15.84
CA SER A 164 0.42 -2.53 -16.91
C SER A 164 1.23 -3.81 -16.73
N SER A 165 2.47 -3.73 -16.22
CA SER A 165 3.29 -4.93 -15.93
C SER A 165 2.62 -5.88 -14.94
N PHE A 166 1.78 -5.36 -14.03
CA PHE A 166 0.99 -6.18 -13.11
C PHE A 166 -0.31 -6.69 -13.73
N LEU A 167 -1.02 -5.82 -14.46
CA LEU A 167 -2.31 -6.17 -15.07
C LEU A 167 -2.18 -7.18 -16.22
N GLU A 168 -1.02 -7.22 -16.88
CA GLU A 168 -0.73 -8.10 -18.02
C GLU A 168 -0.11 -9.45 -17.61
N LEU A 169 0.00 -9.74 -16.31
CA LEU A 169 0.42 -11.07 -15.86
C LEU A 169 -0.63 -12.11 -16.28
N ASP A 170 -0.21 -13.14 -17.02
CA ASP A 170 -1.06 -14.27 -17.44
C ASP A 170 -1.87 -14.84 -16.25
N ASP A 171 -1.21 -14.97 -15.11
CA ASP A 171 -1.77 -15.50 -13.87
C ASP A 171 -2.83 -14.57 -13.22
N LEU A 172 -2.75 -13.26 -13.46
CA LEU A 172 -3.77 -12.30 -13.02
C LEU A 172 -4.94 -12.28 -13.99
N GLN A 173 -4.67 -12.26 -15.30
CA GLN A 173 -5.70 -12.35 -16.35
C GLN A 173 -6.52 -13.63 -16.23
N ALA A 174 -5.87 -14.75 -15.91
CA ALA A 174 -6.55 -16.01 -15.64
C ALA A 174 -7.53 -15.93 -14.46
N LEU A 175 -7.24 -15.15 -13.40
CA LEU A 175 -8.16 -14.94 -12.29
C LEU A 175 -9.37 -14.09 -12.71
N GLU A 176 -9.15 -13.08 -13.55
CA GLU A 176 -10.24 -12.26 -14.10
C GLU A 176 -11.14 -13.08 -15.04
N ASP A 177 -10.55 -13.85 -15.96
CA ASP A 177 -11.27 -14.71 -16.91
C ASP A 177 -12.10 -15.80 -16.21
N GLN A 178 -11.62 -16.31 -15.07
CA GLN A 178 -12.32 -17.28 -14.24
C GLN A 178 -13.43 -16.64 -13.39
N GLY A 179 -13.47 -15.31 -13.31
CA GLY A 179 -14.41 -14.58 -12.48
C GLY A 179 -14.06 -14.59 -10.99
N ASP A 180 -12.80 -14.89 -10.63
CA ASP A 180 -12.28 -14.85 -9.25
C ASP A 180 -11.74 -13.47 -8.88
N LEU A 181 -11.46 -12.63 -9.88
CA LEU A 181 -11.00 -11.25 -9.75
C LEU A 181 -11.89 -10.32 -10.60
N VAL A 182 -12.23 -9.15 -10.07
CA VAL A 182 -12.91 -8.09 -10.82
C VAL A 182 -12.07 -6.82 -10.78
N LEU A 183 -11.66 -6.33 -11.95
CA LEU A 183 -11.01 -5.04 -12.08
C LEU A 183 -12.02 -3.89 -11.93
N ARG A 184 -11.67 -2.90 -11.11
CA ARG A 184 -12.44 -1.67 -10.93
C ARG A 184 -11.52 -0.46 -10.99
N SER A 185 -12.10 0.68 -11.34
CA SER A 185 -11.40 1.97 -11.31
C SER A 185 -12.16 2.97 -10.45
N ALA A 186 -11.42 3.85 -9.78
CA ALA A 186 -11.98 4.99 -9.06
C ALA A 186 -11.08 6.21 -9.23
N SER A 187 -11.67 7.39 -9.45
CA SER A 187 -10.93 8.62 -9.65
C SER A 187 -10.73 9.37 -8.34
N GLY A 188 -9.48 9.47 -7.90
CA GLY A 188 -8.98 10.29 -6.79
C GLY A 188 -9.27 9.72 -5.41
N SER A 189 -10.47 9.20 -5.19
CA SER A 189 -10.83 8.60 -3.90
C SER A 189 -11.75 7.40 -4.03
N LEU A 190 -11.54 6.43 -3.12
CA LEU A 190 -12.45 5.31 -2.90
C LEU A 190 -13.10 5.48 -1.52
N ASN A 191 -14.43 5.41 -1.48
CA ASN A 191 -15.21 5.44 -0.24
C ASN A 191 -15.72 4.02 0.04
N LEU A 192 -15.37 3.48 1.21
CA LEU A 192 -15.76 2.13 1.62
C LEU A 192 -16.56 2.18 2.93
N THR A 193 -17.55 1.30 3.02
CA THR A 193 -18.27 0.95 4.26
C THR A 193 -18.19 -0.56 4.46
N ALA A 194 -18.24 -1.02 5.71
CA ALA A 194 -18.13 -2.44 6.02
C ALA A 194 -19.24 -3.29 5.35
N THR A 195 -20.42 -2.72 5.13
CA THR A 195 -21.56 -3.40 4.48
C THR A 195 -21.43 -3.50 2.96
N ALA A 196 -20.50 -2.77 2.35
CA ALA A 196 -20.28 -2.73 0.91
C ALA A 196 -19.04 -3.54 0.46
N LEU A 197 -18.37 -4.22 1.39
CA LEU A 197 -17.25 -5.10 1.07
C LEU A 197 -17.74 -6.36 0.35
N PRO A 198 -16.95 -6.92 -0.59
CA PRO A 198 -17.22 -8.25 -1.16
C PRO A 198 -17.37 -9.29 -0.05
N GLY A 199 -18.31 -10.22 -0.18
CA GLY A 199 -18.48 -11.39 0.69
C GLY A 199 -17.31 -12.37 0.63
N ASP A 200 -17.41 -13.47 1.38
CA ASP A 200 -16.34 -14.49 1.39
C ASP A 200 -16.29 -15.32 0.10
N ASP A 201 -17.45 -15.51 -0.54
CA ASP A 201 -17.61 -16.22 -1.81
C ASP A 201 -17.66 -15.28 -3.03
N ASP A 202 -17.57 -13.97 -2.81
CA ASP A 202 -17.50 -12.99 -3.90
C ASP A 202 -16.06 -12.90 -4.43
N PRO A 203 -15.88 -12.58 -5.73
CA PRO A 203 -14.55 -12.37 -6.28
C PRO A 203 -13.82 -11.22 -5.61
N MET A 204 -12.49 -11.37 -5.55
CA MET A 204 -11.59 -10.31 -5.13
C MET A 204 -11.77 -9.10 -6.05
N GLN A 205 -11.71 -7.88 -5.50
CA GLN A 205 -11.79 -6.67 -6.30
C GLN A 205 -10.46 -5.94 -6.31
N LEU A 206 -9.90 -5.72 -7.50
CA LEU A 206 -8.72 -4.87 -7.67
C LEU A 206 -9.16 -3.48 -8.09
N TYR A 207 -8.91 -2.49 -7.24
CA TYR A 207 -9.24 -1.09 -7.51
C TYR A 207 -7.99 -0.32 -7.95
N VAL A 208 -8.00 0.14 -9.21
CA VAL A 208 -7.03 1.10 -9.71
C VAL A 208 -7.51 2.52 -9.37
N LEU A 209 -6.75 3.20 -8.51
CA LEU A 209 -7.01 4.60 -8.18
C LEU A 209 -6.27 5.51 -9.16
N THR A 210 -7.00 6.32 -9.91
CA THR A 210 -6.42 7.31 -10.82
C THR A 210 -6.44 8.71 -10.18
N PRO A 211 -5.33 9.46 -10.15
CA PRO A 211 -5.34 10.84 -9.66
C PRO A 211 -6.39 11.71 -10.36
N GLN A 212 -7.05 12.61 -9.63
CA GLN A 212 -7.91 13.63 -10.25
C GLN A 212 -7.04 14.84 -10.66
N GLY A 213 -6.88 15.05 -11.97
CA GLY A 213 -6.19 16.22 -12.52
C GLY A 213 -4.66 16.08 -12.59
N LEU A 214 -3.93 17.17 -12.31
CA LEU A 214 -2.46 17.15 -12.14
C LEU A 214 -2.06 16.01 -11.17
N PRO A 215 -0.83 15.50 -11.25
CA PRO A 215 -0.44 14.37 -10.42
C PRO A 215 -0.73 14.70 -8.96
N SER A 216 -1.67 13.98 -8.36
CA SER A 216 -2.05 14.12 -6.96
C SER A 216 -2.08 12.73 -6.34
N ALA A 217 -1.72 12.64 -5.06
CA ALA A 217 -1.82 11.37 -4.34
C ALA A 217 -3.29 10.93 -4.27
N SER A 218 -3.54 9.66 -4.56
CA SER A 218 -4.87 9.07 -4.38
C SER A 218 -5.17 8.84 -2.91
N ASN A 219 -6.42 9.01 -2.50
CA ASN A 219 -6.83 8.93 -1.11
C ASN A 219 -7.81 7.78 -0.89
N LEU A 220 -7.53 6.91 0.07
CA LEU A 220 -8.52 5.95 0.57
C LEU A 220 -9.31 6.59 1.71
N ARG A 221 -10.63 6.67 1.58
CA ARG A 221 -11.53 7.17 2.63
C ARG A 221 -12.40 6.01 3.13
N ILE A 222 -12.29 5.73 4.41
CA ILE A 222 -13.08 4.69 5.08
C ILE A 222 -13.99 5.38 6.08
N SER A 223 -15.30 5.24 5.89
CA SER A 223 -16.34 5.82 6.72
C SER A 223 -17.17 4.73 7.40
N ALA A 224 -17.72 5.07 8.57
CA ALA A 224 -18.71 4.26 9.28
C ALA A 224 -20.08 4.32 8.59
#